data_AF-A0A435B4T7-F1
#
_entry.id   AF-A0A435B4T7-F1
#
_cell.length_a   1.000
_cell.length_b   1.000
_cell.length_c   1.000
_cell.angle_alpha   90.00
_cell.angle_beta   90.00
_cell.angle_gamma   90.00
#
_symmetry.space_group_name_H-M   'P 1'
#
loop_
_entity.id
_entity.type
_entity.pdbx_description
1 polymer ?
#
loop_
_entity_poly.entity_id
_entity_poly.type
_entity_poly.pdbx_seq_one_letter_code
_entity_poly.pdbx_strand_id
1 'polypeptide(L)'
;MSAEKSRTETDTFGPIEVADDRYWGAQAQRSLGNFKIGWEKQPASIVRALGIVKRAAAEANMELKRLDPALGKAIIEAAQEVIDGKLNDHFPLVVWQTGSGTQSNMNANEVISN
;
A
#
# COMPACT_ATOMS: atom_id res chain seq x y z
N MET A 1 -7.04 -21.73 -18.92
CA MET A 1 -6.52 -20.75 -17.96
C MET A 1 -7.49 -19.59 -18.00
N SER A 2 -8.37 -19.47 -17.00
CA SER A 2 -9.25 -18.30 -16.88
C SER A 2 -8.36 -17.07 -16.73
N ALA A 3 -8.58 -16.04 -17.54
CA ALA A 3 -7.88 -14.78 -17.39
C ALA A 3 -8.11 -14.28 -15.96
N GLU A 4 -7.04 -14.15 -15.17
CA GLU A 4 -7.13 -13.49 -13.88
C GLU A 4 -7.66 -12.09 -14.13
N LYS A 5 -8.78 -11.76 -13.48
CA LYS A 5 -9.42 -10.47 -13.62
C LYS A 5 -8.44 -9.40 -13.12
N SER A 6 -8.27 -8.33 -13.88
CA SER A 6 -7.37 -7.22 -13.54
C SER A 6 -8.11 -5.89 -13.59
N ARG A 7 -7.58 -4.91 -12.86
CA ARG A 7 -7.93 -3.50 -13.00
C ARG A 7 -6.72 -2.72 -13.51
N THR A 8 -7.01 -1.70 -14.29
CA THR A 8 -5.99 -0.75 -14.75
C THR A 8 -5.77 0.32 -13.68
N GLU A 9 -4.54 0.41 -13.19
CA GLU A 9 -4.07 1.49 -12.31
C GLU A 9 -3.13 2.41 -13.11
N THR A 10 -3.03 3.68 -12.72
CA THR A 10 -2.22 4.67 -13.45
C THR A 10 -1.31 5.46 -12.52
N ASP A 11 -0.06 5.62 -12.91
CA ASP A 11 0.87 6.62 -12.36
C ASP A 11 1.42 7.49 -13.50
N THR A 12 2.41 8.34 -13.20
CA THR A 12 2.99 9.25 -14.19
C THR A 12 3.72 8.54 -15.35
N PHE A 13 4.02 7.24 -15.22
CA PHE A 13 4.62 6.43 -16.28
C PHE A 13 3.56 5.80 -17.20
N GLY A 14 2.28 5.94 -16.86
CA GLY A 14 1.15 5.46 -17.65
C GLY A 14 0.36 4.34 -16.95
N PRO A 15 -0.48 3.60 -17.70
CA PRO A 15 -1.28 2.52 -17.16
C PRO A 15 -0.44 1.26 -16.84
N ILE A 16 -0.93 0.46 -15.89
CA ILE A 16 -0.45 -0.88 -15.56
C ILE A 16 -1.58 -1.74 -14.99
N GLU A 17 -1.57 -3.03 -15.30
CA GLU A 17 -2.58 -3.98 -14.81
C GLU A 17 -2.22 -4.52 -13.42
N VAL A 18 -3.18 -4.45 -12.50
CA VAL A 18 -3.13 -5.00 -11.14
C VAL A 18 -4.23 -6.03 -10.96
N ALA A 19 -3.95 -7.12 -10.23
CA ALA A 19 -4.95 -8.15 -9.96
C ALA A 19 -6.17 -7.57 -9.20
N ASP A 20 -7.37 -7.95 -9.62
CA ASP A 20 -8.64 -7.40 -9.08
C ASP A 20 -8.87 -7.78 -7.60
N ASP A 21 -8.17 -8.81 -7.12
CA ASP A 21 -8.24 -9.32 -5.74
C ASP A 21 -7.14 -8.75 -4.82
N ARG A 22 -6.45 -7.68 -5.23
CA ARG A 22 -5.38 -7.05 -4.45
C ARG A 22 -5.60 -5.55 -4.29
N TYR A 23 -5.33 -4.98 -3.11
CA TYR A 23 -5.52 -3.55 -2.85
C TYR A 23 -4.35 -2.63 -3.25
N TRP A 24 -3.16 -3.14 -3.62
CA TRP A 24 -2.05 -2.25 -4.02
C TRP A 24 -2.27 -1.59 -5.39
N GLY A 25 -1.49 -0.57 -5.74
CA GLY A 25 -1.71 0.23 -6.95
C GLY A 25 -0.57 0.14 -7.97
N ALA A 26 -0.49 1.15 -8.83
CA ALA A 26 0.46 1.19 -9.94
C ALA A 26 1.93 1.12 -9.49
N GLN A 27 2.33 1.86 -8.45
CA GLN A 27 3.74 1.96 -8.05
C GLN A 27 4.22 0.66 -7.38
N ALA A 28 3.39 0.04 -6.55
CA ALA A 28 3.68 -1.28 -6.00
C ALA A 28 3.79 -2.34 -7.10
N GLN A 29 2.87 -2.32 -8.08
CA GLN A 29 2.91 -3.25 -9.21
C GLN A 29 4.16 -3.08 -10.07
N ARG A 30 4.57 -1.84 -10.35
CA ARG A 30 5.84 -1.57 -11.05
C ARG A 30 7.04 -2.04 -10.24
N SER A 31 7.03 -1.81 -8.92
CA SER A 31 8.12 -2.25 -8.04
C SER A 31 8.30 -3.76 -8.01
N LEU A 32 7.21 -4.53 -8.04
CA LEU A 32 7.29 -5.99 -8.21
C LEU A 32 8.00 -6.40 -9.52
N GLY A 33 7.78 -5.65 -10.59
CA GLY A 33 8.45 -5.86 -11.87
C GLY A 33 9.94 -5.51 -11.83
N ASN A 34 10.28 -4.40 -11.17
CA ASN A 34 11.62 -3.83 -11.17
C ASN A 34 12.58 -4.50 -10.17
N PHE A 35 12.09 -4.93 -9.01
CA PHE A 35 12.91 -5.45 -7.91
C PHE A 35 12.67 -6.95 -7.68
N LYS A 36 13.07 -7.77 -8.66
CA LYS A 36 13.00 -9.24 -8.57
C LYS A 36 14.26 -9.83 -7.96
N ILE A 37 14.53 -9.47 -6.71
CA ILE A 37 15.78 -9.79 -6.01
C ILE A 37 15.42 -10.49 -4.70
N GLY A 38 16.02 -11.65 -4.46
CA GLY A 38 15.82 -12.43 -3.24
C GLY A 38 14.41 -13.01 -3.11
N TRP A 39 14.10 -13.48 -1.90
CA TRP A 39 12.83 -14.13 -1.52
C TRP A 39 12.25 -13.50 -0.25
N GLU A 40 13.02 -12.64 0.41
CA GLU A 40 12.66 -11.92 1.62
C GLU A 40 11.69 -10.79 1.28
N LYS A 41 10.47 -10.86 1.79
CA LYS A 41 9.50 -9.77 1.76
C LYS A 41 9.70 -8.82 2.93
N GLN A 42 9.12 -7.63 2.83
CA GLN A 42 9.04 -6.73 3.98
C GLN A 42 8.46 -7.46 5.21
N PRO A 43 9.12 -7.41 6.38
CA PRO A 43 8.62 -8.05 7.58
C PRO A 43 7.21 -7.54 7.95
N ALA A 44 6.36 -8.43 8.47
CA ALA A 44 5.00 -8.05 8.92
C ALA A 44 5.03 -6.93 9.97
N SER A 45 6.09 -6.85 10.78
CA SER A 45 6.29 -5.75 11.73
C SER A 45 6.47 -4.38 11.05
N ILE A 46 7.13 -4.33 9.89
CA ILE A 46 7.28 -3.10 9.09
C ILE A 46 5.95 -2.72 8.46
N VAL A 47 5.21 -3.69 7.91
CA VAL A 47 3.85 -3.46 7.37
C VAL A 47 2.92 -2.88 8.45
N ARG A 48 2.89 -3.51 9.62
CA ARG A 48 2.15 -3.02 10.80
C ARG A 48 2.58 -1.60 11.18
N ALA A 49 3.88 -1.33 11.23
CA ALA A 49 4.39 0.00 11.58
C ALA A 49 3.99 1.07 10.56
N LEU A 50 3.98 0.74 9.26
CA LEU A 50 3.47 1.64 8.22
C LEU A 50 1.98 1.95 8.44
N GLY A 51 1.16 0.94 8.76
CA GLY A 51 -0.24 1.14 9.16
C GLY A 51 -0.39 2.11 10.32
N ILE A 52 0.42 1.95 11.39
CA ILE A 52 0.44 2.86 12.56
C ILE A 52 0.73 4.30 12.12
N VAL A 53 1.76 4.50 11.28
CA VAL A 53 2.15 5.83 10.80
C VAL A 53 1.02 6.48 9.99
N LYS A 54 0.35 5.72 9.10
CA LYS A 54 -0.75 6.25 8.27
C LYS A 54 -1.98 6.60 9.10
N ARG A 55 -2.33 5.76 10.07
CA ARG A 55 -3.41 6.05 11.02
C ARG A 55 -3.13 7.32 11.81
N ALA A 56 -1.96 7.41 12.45
CA ALA A 56 -1.58 8.57 13.25
C ALA A 56 -1.52 9.87 12.41
N ALA A 57 -1.03 9.78 11.17
CA ALA A 57 -1.01 10.91 10.25
C ALA A 57 -2.42 11.37 9.84
N ALA A 58 -3.36 10.44 9.64
CA ALA A 58 -4.75 10.77 9.33
C ALA A 58 -5.43 11.45 10.53
N GLU A 59 -5.29 10.91 11.74
CA GLU A 59 -5.80 11.49 13.00
C GLU A 59 -5.25 12.92 13.21
N ALA A 60 -3.92 13.10 13.08
CA ALA A 60 -3.29 14.40 13.23
C ALA A 60 -3.75 15.42 12.16
N ASN A 61 -3.89 14.98 10.89
CA ASN A 61 -4.38 15.86 9.82
C ASN A 61 -5.86 16.25 9.99
N MET A 62 -6.69 15.36 10.55
CA MET A 62 -8.07 15.70 10.91
C MET A 62 -8.11 16.74 12.04
N GLU A 63 -7.29 16.57 13.09
CA GLU A 63 -7.20 17.53 14.21
C GLU A 63 -6.75 18.92 13.73
N LEU A 64 -5.78 18.96 12.82
CA LEU A 64 -5.29 20.19 12.18
C LEU A 64 -6.25 20.75 11.11
N LYS A 65 -7.41 20.11 10.88
CA LYS A 65 -8.41 20.47 9.85
C LYS A 65 -7.83 20.52 8.43
N ARG A 66 -6.82 19.69 8.16
CA ARG A 66 -6.17 19.53 6.84
C ARG A 66 -6.69 18.33 6.05
N LEU A 67 -7.54 17.51 6.67
CA LEU A 67 -8.17 16.34 6.07
C LEU A 67 -9.67 16.36 6.37
N ASP A 68 -10.48 16.11 5.34
CA ASP A 68 -11.93 15.97 5.50
C ASP A 68 -12.25 14.82 6.48
N PRO A 69 -13.17 15.02 7.45
CA PRO A 69 -13.45 14.00 8.44
C PRO A 69 -14.02 12.69 7.92
N ALA A 70 -14.74 12.69 6.79
CA ALA A 70 -15.27 11.45 6.22
C ALA A 70 -14.13 10.64 5.57
N LEU A 71 -13.25 11.31 4.80
CA LEU A 71 -12.05 10.68 4.24
C LEU A 71 -11.11 10.18 5.33
N GLY A 72 -10.86 11.00 6.36
CA GLY A 72 -9.96 10.63 7.45
C GLY A 72 -10.45 9.41 8.24
N LYS A 73 -11.76 9.28 8.48
CA LYS A 73 -12.34 8.08 9.11
C LYS A 73 -12.13 6.81 8.28
N ALA A 74 -12.35 6.89 6.96
CA ALA A 74 -12.11 5.76 6.06
C ALA A 74 -10.63 5.33 6.06
N ILE A 75 -9.71 6.31 6.00
CA ILE A 75 -8.27 6.05 6.07
C ILE A 75 -7.88 5.40 7.41
N ILE A 76 -8.45 5.87 8.53
CA ILE A 76 -8.18 5.31 9.87
C ILE A 76 -8.65 3.85 9.95
N GLU A 77 -9.83 3.54 9.42
CA GLU A 77 -10.38 2.19 9.39
C GLU A 77 -9.51 1.24 8.55
N ALA A 78 -9.20 1.60 7.31
CA ALA A 78 -8.32 0.82 6.44
C ALA A 78 -6.90 0.66 7.02
N ALA A 79 -6.33 1.73 7.58
CA ALA A 79 -5.03 1.66 8.25
C ALA A 79 -5.07 0.74 9.47
N GLN A 80 -6.20 0.65 10.19
CA GLN A 80 -6.36 -0.29 11.28
C GLN A 80 -6.33 -1.74 10.81
N GLU A 81 -6.89 -2.07 9.65
CA GLU A 81 -6.81 -3.42 9.09
C GLU A 81 -5.37 -3.82 8.72
N VAL A 82 -4.55 -2.86 8.28
CA VAL A 82 -3.11 -3.04 8.09
C VAL A 82 -2.41 -3.29 9.43
N ILE A 83 -2.75 -2.53 10.48
CA ILE A 83 -2.17 -2.69 11.83
C ILE A 83 -2.50 -4.07 12.42
N ASP A 84 -3.73 -4.53 12.20
CA ASP A 84 -4.22 -5.84 12.65
C ASP A 84 -3.65 -7.00 11.82
N GLY A 85 -2.93 -6.71 10.74
CA GLY A 85 -2.32 -7.70 9.85
C GLY A 85 -3.30 -8.41 8.91
N LYS A 86 -4.54 -7.94 8.81
CA LYS A 86 -5.58 -8.51 7.94
C LYS A 86 -5.22 -8.38 6.46
N LEU A 87 -4.42 -7.37 6.12
CA LEU A 87 -4.06 -7.02 4.75
C LEU A 87 -2.63 -7.41 4.35
N ASN A 88 -1.96 -8.29 5.10
CA ASN A 88 -0.56 -8.65 4.85
C ASN A 88 -0.29 -9.18 3.43
N ASP A 89 -1.26 -9.89 2.83
CA ASP A 89 -1.15 -10.43 1.47
C ASP A 89 -1.15 -9.34 0.37
N HIS A 90 -1.45 -8.09 0.75
CA HIS A 90 -1.41 -6.92 -0.13
C HIS A 90 -0.07 -6.14 -0.07
N PHE A 91 0.94 -6.68 0.62
CA PHE A 91 2.28 -6.11 0.72
C PHE A 91 3.33 -7.07 0.11
N PRO A 92 3.38 -7.21 -1.22
CA PRO A 92 4.17 -8.25 -1.87
C PRO A 92 5.66 -7.87 -2.07
N LEU A 93 6.04 -6.63 -1.75
CA LEU A 93 7.37 -6.09 -2.07
C LEU A 93 8.49 -6.76 -1.26
N VAL A 94 9.63 -6.94 -1.93
CA VAL A 94 10.85 -7.51 -1.35
C VAL A 94 11.57 -6.49 -0.45
N VAL A 95 12.43 -7.02 0.43
CA VAL A 95 13.38 -6.20 1.21
C VAL A 95 14.31 -5.42 0.28
N TRP A 96 14.74 -6.07 -0.82
CA TRP A 96 15.74 -5.58 -1.77
C TRP A 96 15.16 -4.61 -2.79
N GLN A 97 14.72 -3.45 -2.31
CA GLN A 97 14.15 -2.36 -3.11
C GLN A 97 15.00 -1.07 -2.97
N THR A 98 14.44 0.10 -3.33
CA THR A 98 15.09 1.39 -3.06
C THR A 98 15.49 1.54 -1.58
N GLY A 99 16.71 2.04 -1.33
CA GLY A 99 17.26 2.20 0.01
C GLY A 99 16.52 3.21 0.90
N SER A 100 15.68 4.07 0.31
CA SER A 100 14.81 5.00 1.05
C SER A 100 13.54 4.35 1.61
N GLY A 101 13.18 3.13 1.17
CA GLY A 101 11.91 2.51 1.53
C GLY A 101 10.68 3.10 0.82
N THR A 102 10.86 3.97 -0.18
CA THR A 102 9.76 4.67 -0.88
C THR A 102 8.69 3.71 -1.41
N GLN A 103 9.09 2.55 -1.95
CA GLN A 103 8.14 1.60 -2.54
C GLN A 103 7.24 0.96 -1.49
N SER A 104 7.76 0.60 -0.32
CA SER A 104 6.93 0.10 0.80
C SER A 104 5.99 1.19 1.34
N ASN A 105 6.46 2.43 1.42
CA ASN A 105 5.62 3.55 1.82
C ASN A 105 4.48 3.79 0.81
N MET A 106 4.76 3.71 -0.49
CA MET A 106 3.74 3.82 -1.54
C MET A 106 2.80 2.62 -1.54
N ASN A 107 3.28 1.41 -1.32
CA ASN A 107 2.44 0.23 -1.16
C ASN A 107 1.43 0.42 -0.02
N ALA A 108 1.84 0.98 1.12
CA ALA A 108 0.92 1.28 2.22
C ALA A 108 -0.10 2.37 1.83
N ASN A 109 0.33 3.43 1.11
CA ASN A 109 -0.58 4.47 0.63
C ASN A 109 -1.65 3.89 -0.31
N GLU A 110 -1.23 3.08 -1.27
CA GLU A 110 -2.13 2.50 -2.27
C GLU A 110 -3.10 1.50 -1.65
N VAL A 111 -2.63 0.60 -0.78
CA VAL A 111 -3.49 -0.38 -0.09
C VAL A 111 -4.54 0.28 0.80
N ILE A 112 -4.19 1.35 1.50
CA ILE A 112 -5.14 2.08 2.37
C ILE A 112 -6.13 2.92 1.56
N SER A 113 -5.78 3.29 0.33
CA SER A 113 -6.61 4.13 -0.53
C SER A 113 -7.65 3.35 -1.34
N ASN A 114 -7.39 2.09 -1.68
CA ASN A 114 -8.27 1.22 -2.46
C ASN A 114 -9.29 0.51 -1.57
#